data_AF-A0A8J1ZJ14-F1
#
_entry.id   AF-A0A8J1ZJ14-F1
#
_cell.length_a   1.000
_cell.length_b   1.000
_cell.length_c   1.000
_cell.angle_alpha   90.00
_cell.angle_beta   90.00
_cell.angle_gamma   90.00
#
_symmetry.space_group_name_H-M   'P 1'
#
loop_
_entity.id
_entity.type
_entity.pdbx_description
1 polymer ?
#
loop_
_entity_poly.entity_id
_entity_poly.type
_entity_poly.pdbx_seq_one_letter_code
_entity_poly.pdbx_strand_id
1 'polypeptide(L)' 'MASIVAENRGQILRIQDLGWRTTAYPVSKPRVGIFYFHGRRISVMFGTHPRAIQQLEEFWNHNSVCNENLHERM' A
#
# COMPACT_ATOMS: atom_id res chain seq x y z
N MET A 1 -2.81 -8.59 3.42
CA MET A 1 -1.49 -8.06 3.84
C MET A 1 -0.97 -8.73 5.11
N ALA A 2 -1.62 -8.57 6.27
CA ALA A 2 -1.11 -9.15 7.53
C ALA A 2 -0.93 -10.68 7.46
N SER A 3 -1.87 -11.39 6.83
CA SER A 3 -1.75 -12.83 6.54
C SER A 3 -0.51 -13.15 5.68
N ILE A 4 -0.34 -12.46 4.55
CA ILE A 4 0.82 -12.64 3.64
C ILE A 4 2.14 -12.42 4.37
N VAL A 5 2.22 -11.40 5.23
CA VAL A 5 3.41 -11.14 6.06
C VAL A 5 3.65 -12.29 7.05
N ALA A 6 2.62 -12.74 7.77
CA ALA A 6 2.74 -13.83 8.73
C ALA A 6 3.11 -15.18 8.09
N GLU A 7 2.49 -15.52 6.95
CA GLU A 7 2.78 -16.75 6.18
C GLU A 7 4.23 -16.81 5.69
N ASN A 8 4.83 -15.64 5.42
CA ASN A 8 6.22 -15.50 5.01
C ASN A 8 7.18 -15.24 6.18
N ARG A 9 6.80 -15.62 7.41
CA ARG A 9 7.58 -15.45 8.65
C ARG A 9 8.02 -14.01 8.91
N GLY A 10 7.23 -13.06 8.44
CA GLY A 10 7.41 -11.65 8.66
C GLY A 10 6.61 -11.12 9.84
N GLN A 11 6.86 -9.87 10.20
CA GLN A 11 6.15 -9.14 11.24
C GLN A 11 5.87 -7.71 10.79
N ILE A 12 4.68 -7.21 11.11
CA ILE A 12 4.34 -5.79 10.97
C ILE A 12 4.96 -5.04 12.14
N LEU A 13 5.79 -4.04 11.84
CA LEU A 13 6.48 -3.23 12.83
C LEU A 13 5.65 -1.99 13.19
N ARG A 14 5.03 -1.35 12.18
CA ARG A 14 4.25 -0.14 12.38
C ARG A 14 3.18 0.03 11.31
N ILE A 15 2.00 0.50 11.71
CA ILE A 15 0.98 1.03 10.82
C ILE A 15 0.69 2.45 11.29
N GLN A 16 0.80 3.42 10.40
CA GLN A 16 0.56 4.82 10.70
C GLN A 16 -0.35 5.43 9.63
N ASP A 17 -1.47 6.00 10.08
CA ASP A 17 -2.29 6.85 9.23
C ASP A 17 -1.68 8.25 9.18
N LEU A 18 -1.31 8.68 7.98
CA LEU A 18 -0.75 10.01 7.73
C LEU A 18 -1.85 11.04 7.40
N GLY A 19 -3.11 10.59 7.33
CA GLY A 19 -4.30 11.40 7.13
C GLY A 19 -4.61 11.70 5.66
N TRP A 20 -5.63 12.53 5.47
CA TRP A 20 -5.99 13.08 4.17
C TRP A 20 -4.98 14.15 3.75
N ARG A 21 -4.47 14.02 2.53
CA ARG A 21 -3.47 14.91 1.95
C ARG A 21 -3.84 15.27 0.53
N THR A 22 -3.40 16.44 0.10
CA THR A 22 -3.53 16.86 -1.29
C THR A 22 -2.50 16.11 -2.13
N THR A 23 -2.91 15.50 -3.25
CA THR A 23 -2.01 14.85 -4.20
C THR A 23 -1.47 15.88 -5.21
N ALA A 24 -0.24 15.70 -5.69
CA ALA A 24 0.38 16.63 -6.64
C ALA A 24 -0.34 16.65 -8.00
N TYR A 25 -0.98 15.53 -8.36
CA TYR A 25 -1.74 15.35 -9.59
C TYR A 25 -2.97 14.46 -9.33
N PRO A 26 -3.99 14.47 -10.23
CA PRO A 26 -5.12 13.57 -10.15
C PRO A 26 -4.68 12.11 -10.35
N VAL A 27 -5.16 11.21 -9.48
CA VAL A 27 -4.83 9.79 -9.56
C VAL A 27 -5.96 9.06 -10.27
N SER A 28 -5.66 8.40 -11.39
CA SER A 28 -6.64 7.59 -12.14
C SER A 28 -6.48 6.12 -11.81
N LYS A 29 -7.60 5.45 -11.49
CA LYS A 29 -7.61 4.01 -11.24
C LYS A 29 -8.60 3.30 -12.17
N PRO A 30 -8.14 2.31 -12.96
CA PRO A 30 -9.01 1.54 -13.83
C PRO A 30 -10.21 0.96 -13.07
N ARG A 31 -11.42 1.12 -13.64
CA ARG A 31 -12.68 0.59 -13.09
C ARG A 31 -13.13 1.17 -11.74
N VAL A 32 -12.42 2.16 -11.19
CA VAL A 32 -12.81 2.86 -9.95
C VAL A 32 -13.14 4.32 -10.23
N GLY A 33 -12.25 5.04 -10.92
CA GLY A 33 -12.47 6.44 -11.27
C GLY A 33 -11.21 7.29 -11.14
N ILE A 34 -11.41 8.62 -11.21
CA ILE A 34 -10.35 9.63 -11.08
C ILE A 34 -10.52 10.35 -9.74
N PHE A 35 -9.45 10.38 -8.94
CA PHE A 35 -9.39 11.04 -7.65
C PHE A 35 -8.64 12.36 -7.81
N TYR A 36 -9.38 13.47 -7.74
CA TYR A 36 -8.84 14.80 -7.96
C TYR A 36 -8.20 15.35 -6.69
N PHE A 37 -6.88 15.51 -6.74
CA PHE A 37 -6.06 16.26 -5.80
C PHE A 37 -6.16 15.85 -4.33
N HIS A 38 -6.85 14.78 -3.94
CA HIS A 38 -6.96 14.35 -2.54
C HIS A 38 -6.91 12.83 -2.39
N GLY A 39 -6.19 12.37 -1.37
CA GLY A 39 -6.12 10.96 -0.99
C GLY A 39 -5.71 10.78 0.47
N ARG A 40 -6.04 9.63 1.06
CA ARG A 40 -5.58 9.26 2.41
C ARG A 40 -4.28 8.47 2.31
N ARG A 41 -3.25 8.88 3.04
CA ARG A 41 -1.95 8.20 3.04
C ARG A 41 -1.81 7.32 4.27
N ILE A 42 -1.41 6.07 4.06
CA ILE A 42 -1.12 5.10 5.12
C ILE A 42 0.30 4.62 4.93
N SER A 43 1.11 4.66 5.98
CA SER A 43 2.45 4.08 6.02
C SER A 43 2.40 2.76 6.77
N VAL A 44 2.97 1.73 6.16
CA VAL A 44 3.11 0.41 6.77
C VAL A 44 4.58 0.01 6.72
N MET A 45 5.14 -0.28 7.88
CA MET A 45 6.50 -0.81 8.04
C MET A 45 6.41 -2.25 8.51
N PHE A 46 7.11 -3.15 7.83
CA PHE A 46 7.09 -4.57 8.11
C PHE A 46 8.43 -5.20 7.72
N GLY A 47 8.82 -6.26 8.42
CA GLY A 47 9.87 -7.17 7.98
C GLY A 47 9.23 -8.42 7.39
N THR A 48 9.72 -8.92 6.26
CA THR A 48 9.23 -10.18 5.67
C THR A 48 10.30 -10.79 4.76
N HIS A 49 10.12 -12.06 4.38
CA HIS A 49 10.99 -12.69 3.40
C HIS A 49 10.82 -12.01 2.02
N PRO A 50 11.89 -11.74 1.25
CA PRO A 50 11.81 -11.01 -0.03
C PRO A 50 10.85 -11.63 -1.08
N ARG A 51 10.59 -12.93 -0.99
CA ARG A 51 9.61 -13.64 -1.84
C ARG A 51 8.17 -13.14 -1.64
N ALA A 52 7.85 -12.61 -0.45
CA ALA A 52 6.54 -12.07 -0.15
C ALA A 52 6.27 -10.71 -0.80
N ILE A 53 7.32 -10.01 -1.27
CA ILE A 53 7.19 -8.64 -1.81
C ILE A 53 6.28 -8.62 -3.03
N GLN A 54 6.45 -9.57 -3.97
CA GLN A 54 5.59 -9.65 -5.15
C GLN A 54 4.12 -9.92 -4.77
N GLN A 55 3.89 -10.83 -3.82
CA GLN A 55 2.53 -11.13 -3.33
C GLN A 55 1.87 -9.90 -2.67
N LEU A 56 2.66 -9.09 -1.97
CA LEU A 56 2.19 -7.87 -1.33
C LEU A 56 1.88 -6.77 -2.38
N GLU A 57 2.74 -6.60 -3.38
CA GLU A 57 2.50 -5.69 -4.50
C GLU A 57 1.22 -6.04 -5.26
N GLU A 58 1.02 -7.32 -5.58
CA GLU A 58 -0.21 -7.82 -6.20
C GLU A 58 -1.43 -7.57 -5.32
N PHE A 59 -1.33 -7.84 -4.02
CA PHE A 59 -2.40 -7.59 -3.05
C PHE A 59 -2.81 -6.11 -3.01
N TRP A 60 -1.85 -5.19 -2.98
CA TRP A 60 -2.17 -3.76 -2.92
C TRP A 60 -2.68 -3.22 -4.26
N ASN A 61 -2.17 -3.70 -5.39
CA ASN A 61 -2.62 -3.26 -6.71
C ASN A 61 -4.04 -3.78 -7.03
N HIS A 62 -4.42 -4.96 -6.53
CA HIS A 62 -5.79 -5.47 -6.67
C HIS A 62 -6.80 -4.78 -5.75
N ASN A 63 -6.35 -4.18 -4.65
CA ASN A 63 -7.26 -3.61 -3.66
C ASN A 63 -7.83 -2.29 -4.18
N SER A 64 -9.15 -2.21 -4.41
CA SER A 64 -9.84 -1.03 -4.92
C SER A 64 -9.61 0.24 -4.09
N VAL A 65 -9.32 0.10 -2.79
CA VAL A 65 -9.03 1.21 -1.87
C VAL A 65 -7.64 1.82 -2.07
N CYS A 66 -6.67 1.03 -2.56
CA CYS A 66 -5.29 1.49 -2.69
C CYS A 66 -4.99 1.98 -4.11
N ASN A 67 -4.91 3.29 -4.32
CA ASN A 67 -4.77 3.84 -5.66
C ASN A 67 -3.32 3.89 -6.16
N GLU A 68 -2.38 4.07 -5.25
CA GLU A 68 -0.94 4.07 -5.54
C GLU A 68 -0.20 3.39 -4.39
N ASN A 69 0.85 2.64 -4.73
CA ASN A 69 1.72 1.97 -3.76
C ASN A 69 3.16 2.41 -4.02
N LEU A 70 3.83 2.88 -2.98
CA LEU A 70 5.27 3.13 -2.98
C LEU A 70 5.90 2.20 -1.96
N HIS A 71 6.81 1.36 -2.43
CA HIS A 71 7.58 0.45 -1.59
C HIS A 71 9.05 0.87 -1.61
N GLU A 72 9.61 1.07 -0.43
CA GLU A 72 11.01 1.45 -0.21
C GLU A 72 11.69 0.35 0.61
N ARG A 73 12.91 -0.04 0.20
CA ARG A 73 13.75 -1.00 0.95
C ARG A 73 14.73 -0.20 1.79
N MET A 74 14.68 -0.37 3.11
CA MET A 74 15.70 0.06 4.06
C MET A 74 16.59 -1.13 4.39
#